data_AF-A0A653DWX5-F1
#
_entry.id   AF-A0A653DWX5-F1
#
_cell.length_a   1.000
_cell.length_b   1.000
_cell.length_c   1.000
_cell.angle_alpha   90.00
_cell.angle_beta   90.00
_cell.angle_gamma   90.00
#
_symmetry.space_group_name_H-M   'P 1'
#
loop_
_entity.id
_entity.type
_entity.pdbx_description
1 polymer ?
#
loop_
_entity_poly.entity_id
_entity_poly.type
_entity_poly.pdbx_seq_one_letter_code
_entity_poly.pdbx_strand_id
1 'polypeptide(L)'
;MSRPVCKNRVTGDEVEEELCNDSQKPQSTVVECNVHNCPPKWFTEEWGPCTVSCGGGTRIRDVYCVEESNNTRIKVDDIRCGGHKPWFQDTCNQMDCPSWFTTKWSGCSVSCGEGVQSRTVECRDSRHQLSDLCPGSSKPTSTKPCSTGIHCPFSMEASEELLLPGLYHTQPLVQPYPPPPVPERLIGEQNVPTEAR
;
A
#
# COMPACT_ATOMS: atom_id res chain seq x y z
N MET A 1 41.06 25.06 -22.83
CA MET A 1 41.58 25.30 -24.19
C MET A 1 42.77 26.23 -24.06
N SER A 2 43.94 25.82 -24.52
CA SER A 2 45.16 26.64 -24.49
C SER A 2 45.15 27.56 -25.72
N ARG A 3 45.07 28.88 -25.53
CA ARG A 3 45.13 29.86 -26.62
C ARG A 3 46.57 30.38 -26.75
N PRO A 4 47.21 30.34 -27.93
CA PRO A 4 48.52 30.95 -28.11
C PRO A 4 48.41 32.46 -27.92
N VAL A 5 49.42 33.03 -27.27
CA VAL A 5 49.50 34.47 -26.97
C VAL A 5 50.81 35.00 -27.56
N CYS A 6 50.73 36.10 -28.31
CA CYS A 6 51.91 36.75 -28.84
C CYS A 6 52.61 37.52 -27.72
N LYS A 7 53.92 37.30 -27.52
CA LYS A 7 54.70 37.97 -26.49
C LYS A 7 55.99 38.54 -27.03
N ASN A 8 56.38 39.70 -26.51
CA ASN A 8 57.67 40.31 -26.80
C ASN A 8 58.81 39.42 -26.25
N ARG A 9 59.82 39.14 -27.08
CA ARG A 9 60.94 38.25 -26.72
C ARG A 9 61.87 38.80 -25.63
N VAL A 10 61.92 40.12 -25.45
CA VAL A 10 62.82 40.79 -24.51
C VAL A 10 62.09 41.14 -23.22
N THR A 11 60.89 41.69 -23.32
CA THR A 11 60.13 42.15 -22.14
C THR A 11 59.14 41.12 -21.61
N GLY A 12 58.73 40.15 -22.44
CA GLY A 12 57.75 39.13 -22.09
C GLY A 12 56.30 39.61 -22.09
N ASP A 13 56.06 40.88 -22.42
CA ASP A 13 54.72 41.48 -22.47
C ASP A 13 53.89 40.88 -23.60
N GLU A 14 52.59 40.73 -23.34
CA GLU A 14 51.62 40.36 -24.37
C GLU A 14 51.46 41.50 -25.37
N VAL A 15 51.62 41.18 -26.65
CA VAL A 15 51.53 42.13 -27.75
C VAL A 15 50.50 41.66 -28.77
N GLU A 16 50.16 42.53 -29.72
CA GLU A 16 49.19 42.22 -30.78
C GLU A 16 49.64 41.03 -31.63
N GLU A 17 48.68 40.22 -32.07
CA GLU A 17 48.93 38.96 -32.79
C GLU A 17 49.68 39.18 -34.11
N GLU A 18 49.44 40.32 -34.77
CA GLU A 18 50.08 40.72 -36.03
C GLU A 18 51.60 40.94 -35.89
N LEU A 19 52.08 41.21 -34.68
CA LEU A 19 53.51 41.37 -34.39
C LEU A 19 54.24 40.03 -34.26
N CYS A 20 53.49 38.92 -34.18
CA CYS A 20 54.04 37.58 -34.19
C CYS A 20 54.10 37.02 -35.62
N ASN A 21 55.19 36.33 -35.94
CA ASN A 21 55.32 35.60 -37.18
C ASN A 21 54.40 34.36 -37.16
N ASP A 22 53.44 34.28 -38.08
CA ASP A 22 52.53 33.14 -38.20
C ASP A 22 53.25 31.79 -38.40
N SER A 23 54.45 31.80 -38.98
CA SER A 23 55.29 30.58 -39.14
C SER A 23 55.81 30.04 -37.80
N GLN A 24 55.81 30.89 -36.75
CA GLN A 24 56.21 30.54 -35.39
C GLN A 24 55.01 30.38 -34.47
N LYS A 25 53.78 30.55 -34.99
CA LYS A 25 52.56 30.29 -34.23
C LYS A 25 52.56 28.81 -33.85
N PRO A 26 52.56 28.48 -32.54
CA PRO A 26 52.45 27.10 -32.12
C PRO A 26 51.17 26.50 -32.70
N GLN A 27 51.24 25.27 -33.20
CA GLN A 27 50.04 24.57 -33.63
C GLN A 27 49.08 24.49 -32.46
N SER A 28 47.82 24.82 -32.70
CA SER A 28 46.77 24.65 -31.69
C SER A 28 46.62 23.16 -31.41
N THR A 29 47.27 22.68 -30.35
CA THR A 29 47.09 21.32 -29.88
C THR A 29 45.74 21.23 -29.18
N VAL A 30 44.77 20.62 -29.86
CA VAL A 30 43.52 20.19 -29.23
C VAL A 30 43.86 18.99 -28.37
N VAL A 31 43.95 19.21 -27.06
CA VAL A 31 44.06 18.12 -26.08
C VAL A 31 42.65 17.72 -25.71
N GLU A 32 42.33 16.44 -25.87
CA GLU A 32 41.08 15.89 -25.36
C GLU A 32 41.08 15.92 -23.83
N CYS A 33 40.05 16.57 -23.27
CA CYS A 33 39.78 16.52 -21.84
C CYS A 33 38.88 15.32 -21.53
N ASN A 34 38.97 14.77 -20.32
CA ASN A 34 38.17 13.61 -19.88
C ASN A 34 38.46 12.31 -20.66
N VAL A 35 39.71 12.09 -21.04
CA VAL A 35 40.18 10.85 -21.70
C VAL A 35 40.16 9.61 -20.80
N HIS A 36 39.92 9.78 -19.50
CA HIS A 36 39.80 8.69 -18.56
C HIS A 36 38.34 8.32 -18.32
N ASN A 37 38.07 7.03 -18.21
CA ASN A 37 36.76 6.56 -17.78
C ASN A 37 36.43 7.13 -16.39
N CYS A 38 35.17 7.47 -16.19
CA CYS A 38 34.67 7.82 -14.86
C CYS A 38 34.90 6.64 -13.91
N PRO A 39 35.29 6.89 -12.64
CA PRO A 39 35.42 5.83 -11.66
C PRO A 39 34.07 5.11 -11.48
N PRO A 40 34.08 3.79 -11.20
CA PRO A 40 32.86 3.04 -10.99
C PRO A 40 32.03 3.60 -9.82
N LYS A 41 30.71 3.56 -9.97
CA LYS A 41 29.76 4.09 -8.98
C LYS A 41 28.73 3.05 -8.59
N TRP A 42 28.23 3.16 -7.38
CA TRP A 42 27.10 2.35 -6.92
C TRP A 42 25.86 2.69 -7.72
N PHE A 43 25.21 1.64 -8.23
CA PHE A 43 23.92 1.72 -8.86
C PHE A 43 22.90 0.98 -8.00
N THR A 44 21.72 1.57 -7.85
CA THR A 44 20.60 0.99 -7.11
C THR A 44 19.39 0.91 -8.02
N GLU A 45 18.79 -0.26 -8.12
CA GLU A 45 17.50 -0.41 -8.79
C GLU A 45 16.36 0.14 -7.92
N GLU A 46 15.15 0.11 -8.49
CA GLU A 46 13.93 0.40 -7.76
C GLU A 46 13.70 -0.64 -6.66
N TRP A 47 12.98 -0.23 -5.62
CA TRP A 47 12.56 -1.14 -4.58
C TRP A 47 11.56 -2.16 -5.13
N GLY A 48 11.80 -3.43 -4.83
CA GLY A 48 10.80 -4.47 -4.99
C GLY A 48 9.59 -4.27 -4.08
N PRO A 49 8.54 -5.08 -4.26
CA PRO A 49 7.35 -5.02 -3.41
C PRO A 49 7.69 -5.34 -1.95
N CYS A 50 6.89 -4.79 -1.03
CA CYS A 50 6.99 -5.12 0.39
C CYS A 50 6.55 -6.57 0.63
N THR A 51 7.21 -7.28 1.56
CA THR A 51 6.86 -8.67 1.92
C THR A 51 5.45 -8.83 2.48
N VAL A 52 4.92 -7.80 3.13
CA VAL A 52 3.58 -7.78 3.72
C VAL A 52 2.92 -6.43 3.44
N SER A 53 1.59 -6.40 3.41
CA SER A 53 0.80 -5.16 3.22
C SER A 53 0.60 -4.35 4.50
N CYS A 54 0.84 -4.93 5.67
CA CYS A 54 0.71 -4.34 7.00
C CYS A 54 1.58 -5.10 8.02
N GLY A 55 1.71 -4.58 9.23
CA GLY A 55 2.37 -5.24 10.36
C GLY A 55 3.90 -5.19 10.34
N GLY A 56 4.48 -4.37 9.47
CA GLY A 56 5.93 -4.23 9.32
C GLY A 56 6.53 -5.31 8.41
N GLY A 57 6.83 -4.91 7.19
CA GLY A 57 7.49 -5.72 6.19
C GLY A 57 8.88 -5.23 5.84
N THR A 58 9.48 -5.95 4.91
CA THR A 58 10.76 -5.61 4.31
C THR A 58 10.60 -5.52 2.80
N ARG A 59 11.32 -4.61 2.17
CA ARG A 59 11.52 -4.56 0.72
C ARG A 59 13.00 -4.63 0.40
N ILE A 60 13.32 -5.22 -0.74
CA ILE A 60 14.69 -5.39 -1.21
C ILE A 60 14.86 -4.69 -2.56
N ARG A 61 16.07 -4.26 -2.86
CA ARG A 61 16.47 -3.74 -4.18
C ARG A 61 17.86 -4.24 -4.53
N ASP A 62 18.13 -4.30 -5.82
CA ASP A 62 19.47 -4.64 -6.28
C ASP A 62 20.42 -3.45 -6.16
N VAL A 63 21.60 -3.72 -5.61
CA VAL A 63 22.69 -2.75 -5.43
C VAL A 63 23.98 -3.37 -5.94
N TYR A 64 24.54 -2.79 -6.99
CA TYR A 64 25.75 -3.29 -7.62
C TYR A 64 26.64 -2.17 -8.15
N CYS A 65 27.94 -2.45 -8.26
CA CYS A 65 28.90 -1.51 -8.83
C CYS A 65 28.80 -1.48 -10.36
N VAL A 66 28.76 -0.28 -10.94
CA VAL A 66 28.77 -0.10 -12.40
C VAL A 66 29.91 0.78 -12.86
N GLU A 67 30.53 0.39 -13.97
CA GLU A 67 31.44 1.21 -14.75
C GLU A 67 30.73 1.66 -16.03
N GLU A 68 30.84 2.94 -16.36
CA GLU A 68 30.25 3.51 -17.58
C GLU A 68 31.34 3.66 -18.64
N SER A 69 31.18 2.94 -19.74
CA SER A 69 32.08 3.00 -20.90
C SER A 69 31.26 3.11 -22.18
N ASN A 70 31.55 4.11 -23.03
CA ASN A 70 30.83 4.35 -24.28
C ASN A 70 29.29 4.34 -24.11
N ASN A 71 28.78 5.10 -23.13
CA ASN A 71 27.35 5.15 -22.77
C ASN A 71 26.70 3.81 -22.36
N THR A 72 27.51 2.78 -22.11
CA THR A 72 27.05 1.47 -21.64
C THR A 72 27.45 1.29 -20.18
N ARG A 73 26.50 0.87 -19.35
CA ARG A 73 26.75 0.53 -17.95
C ARG A 73 27.07 -0.95 -17.83
N ILE A 74 28.25 -1.27 -17.34
CA ILE A 74 28.73 -2.63 -17.16
C ILE A 74 28.81 -2.89 -15.66
N LYS A 75 28.19 -3.99 -15.19
CA LYS A 75 28.30 -4.43 -13.81
C LYS A 75 29.71 -4.96 -13.56
N VAL A 76 30.35 -4.47 -12.51
CA VAL A 76 31.72 -4.81 -12.13
C VAL A 76 31.77 -5.24 -10.66
N ASP A 77 32.93 -5.72 -10.20
CA ASP A 77 33.10 -6.13 -8.80
C ASP A 77 32.92 -4.96 -7.84
N ASP A 78 32.26 -5.22 -6.72
CA ASP A 78 31.95 -4.26 -5.66
C ASP A 78 33.20 -3.53 -5.12
N ILE A 79 34.37 -4.18 -5.11
CA ILE A 79 35.63 -3.57 -4.65
C ILE A 79 36.06 -2.37 -5.49
N ARG A 80 35.56 -2.25 -6.73
CA ARG A 80 35.91 -1.16 -7.64
C ARG A 80 35.13 0.12 -7.32
N CYS A 81 34.03 0.03 -6.59
CA CYS A 81 33.25 1.18 -6.14
C CYS A 81 33.78 1.69 -4.80
N GLY A 82 34.08 2.98 -4.74
CA GLY A 82 34.44 3.65 -3.49
C GLY A 82 33.22 3.98 -2.62
N GLY A 83 33.48 4.29 -1.35
CA GLY A 83 32.46 4.74 -0.40
C GLY A 83 31.57 3.62 0.14
N HIS A 84 30.55 4.00 0.90
CA HIS A 84 29.65 3.05 1.55
C HIS A 84 28.64 2.47 0.55
N LYS A 85 28.53 1.13 0.50
CA LYS A 85 27.53 0.45 -0.32
C LYS A 85 26.12 0.84 0.14
N PRO A 86 25.24 1.33 -0.76
CA PRO A 86 23.87 1.67 -0.39
C PRO A 86 23.12 0.46 0.20
N TRP A 87 22.15 0.72 1.08
CA TRP A 87 21.30 -0.32 1.64
C TRP A 87 20.49 -1.02 0.55
N PHE A 88 20.55 -2.35 0.54
CA PHE A 88 19.78 -3.22 -0.34
C PHE A 88 18.44 -3.64 0.27
N GLN A 89 18.22 -3.34 1.55
CA GLN A 89 17.04 -3.72 2.32
C GLN A 89 16.50 -2.50 3.08
N ASP A 90 15.17 -2.36 3.11
CA ASP A 90 14.47 -1.29 3.84
C ASP A 90 13.17 -1.83 4.46
N THR A 91 12.67 -1.16 5.49
CA THR A 91 11.40 -1.48 6.15
C THR A 91 10.23 -0.80 5.45
N CYS A 92 9.08 -1.45 5.41
CA CYS A 92 7.88 -0.94 4.75
C CYS A 92 6.61 -1.37 5.49
N ASN A 93 5.49 -0.71 5.21
CA ASN A 93 4.16 -1.08 5.72
C ASN A 93 4.08 -1.30 7.24
N GLN A 94 4.63 -0.33 8.00
CA GLN A 94 4.68 -0.35 9.47
C GLN A 94 3.32 -0.09 10.14
N MET A 95 2.24 0.00 9.37
CA MET A 95 0.89 0.23 9.88
C MET A 95 0.34 -1.07 10.48
N ASP A 96 -0.43 -0.98 11.56
CA ASP A 96 -1.07 -2.15 12.16
C ASP A 96 -1.96 -2.88 11.14
N CYS A 97 -1.95 -4.21 11.22
CA CYS A 97 -2.83 -5.02 10.38
C CYS A 97 -4.28 -4.92 10.84
N PRO A 98 -5.24 -4.88 9.89
CA PRO A 98 -6.64 -4.99 10.23
C PRO A 98 -6.94 -6.36 10.84
N SER A 99 -7.95 -6.39 11.71
CA SER A 99 -8.32 -7.56 12.48
C SER A 99 -9.82 -7.85 12.36
N TRP A 100 -10.19 -9.11 12.59
CA TRP A 100 -11.58 -9.52 12.61
C TRP A 100 -12.27 -9.03 13.88
N PHE A 101 -13.28 -8.19 13.69
CA PHE A 101 -14.18 -7.73 14.73
C PHE A 101 -15.49 -8.52 14.68
N THR A 102 -16.00 -8.92 15.85
CA THR A 102 -17.29 -9.62 15.94
C THR A 102 -18.20 -8.98 16.97
N THR A 103 -19.49 -8.88 16.64
CA THR A 103 -20.52 -8.47 17.61
C THR A 103 -20.88 -9.61 18.55
N LYS A 104 -21.69 -9.29 19.58
CA LYS A 104 -22.32 -10.31 20.43
C LYS A 104 -23.23 -11.19 19.58
N TRP A 105 -23.34 -12.46 19.95
CA TRP A 105 -24.31 -13.37 19.36
C TRP A 105 -25.73 -12.86 19.54
N SER A 106 -26.55 -13.01 18.51
CA SER A 106 -27.99 -12.80 18.57
C SER A 106 -28.65 -13.78 19.54
N GLY A 107 -29.95 -13.57 19.82
CA GLY A 107 -30.79 -14.63 20.36
C GLY A 107 -30.83 -15.86 19.44
N CYS A 108 -31.24 -17.00 20.00
CA CYS A 108 -31.46 -18.21 19.21
C CYS A 108 -32.60 -17.94 18.22
N SER A 109 -32.47 -18.42 16.98
CA SER A 109 -33.47 -18.21 15.92
C SER A 109 -34.84 -18.80 16.24
N VAL A 110 -34.90 -19.72 17.19
CA VAL A 110 -36.10 -20.41 17.66
C VAL A 110 -36.30 -20.18 19.15
N SER A 111 -37.55 -20.27 19.60
CA SER A 111 -37.92 -20.23 21.02
C SER A 111 -37.98 -21.62 21.67
N CYS A 112 -37.92 -22.70 20.89
CA CYS A 112 -37.89 -24.08 21.35
C CYS A 112 -36.98 -24.93 20.46
N GLY A 113 -36.44 -26.02 20.97
CA GLY A 113 -35.58 -26.96 20.26
C GLY A 113 -34.21 -26.40 19.92
N GLU A 114 -33.65 -26.87 18.80
CA GLU A 114 -32.38 -26.43 18.22
C GLU A 114 -32.59 -25.33 17.17
N GLY A 115 -31.69 -24.36 17.15
CA GLY A 115 -31.69 -23.30 16.16
C GLY A 115 -30.28 -22.76 15.91
N VAL A 116 -30.21 -21.53 15.40
CA VAL A 116 -28.96 -20.86 15.05
C VAL A 116 -28.90 -19.49 15.68
N GLN A 117 -27.72 -19.13 16.23
CA GLN A 117 -27.38 -17.76 16.57
C GLN A 117 -26.53 -17.16 15.45
N SER A 118 -26.76 -15.89 15.14
CA SER A 118 -25.97 -15.13 14.17
C SER A 118 -25.21 -13.99 14.87
N ARG A 119 -24.11 -13.57 14.27
CA ARG A 119 -23.38 -12.36 14.66
C ARG A 119 -22.78 -11.71 13.43
N THR A 120 -22.50 -10.43 13.54
CA THR A 120 -21.78 -9.68 12.51
C THR A 120 -20.28 -9.94 12.66
N VAL A 121 -19.62 -10.19 11.52
CA VAL A 121 -18.18 -10.41 11.42
C VAL A 121 -17.63 -9.48 10.35
N GLU A 122 -16.81 -8.52 10.76
CA GLU A 122 -16.26 -7.47 9.90
C GLU A 122 -14.74 -7.42 10.06
N CYS A 123 -14.03 -7.18 8.97
CA CYS A 123 -12.61 -6.88 9.04
C CYS A 123 -12.44 -5.37 9.18
N ARG A 124 -11.76 -4.93 10.24
CA ARG A 124 -11.59 -3.50 10.55
C ARG A 124 -10.12 -3.14 10.74
N ASP A 125 -9.73 -1.96 10.25
CA ASP A 125 -8.40 -1.38 10.44
C ASP A 125 -8.24 -0.72 11.82
N SER A 126 -7.04 -0.16 12.08
CA SER A 126 -6.74 0.56 13.34
C SER A 126 -7.57 1.84 13.54
N ARG A 127 -8.24 2.34 12.50
CA ARG A 127 -9.17 3.47 12.55
C ARG A 127 -10.63 3.02 12.59
N HIS A 128 -10.88 1.72 12.83
CA HIS A 128 -12.20 1.09 12.84
C HIS A 128 -12.96 1.13 11.50
N GLN A 129 -12.27 1.36 10.38
CA GLN A 129 -12.88 1.35 9.05
C GLN A 129 -12.87 -0.06 8.47
N LEU A 130 -13.83 -0.35 7.59
CA LEU A 130 -13.90 -1.63 6.88
C LEU A 130 -12.66 -1.83 6.00
N SER A 131 -12.12 -3.05 6.02
CA SER A 131 -10.96 -3.46 5.23
C SER A 131 -11.14 -4.87 4.68
N ASP A 132 -10.45 -5.22 3.60
CA ASP A 132 -10.44 -6.56 3.01
C ASP A 132 -9.09 -7.28 3.19
N LEU A 133 -8.15 -6.68 3.93
CA LEU A 133 -6.80 -7.21 4.11
C LEU A 133 -6.72 -8.30 5.21
N CYS A 134 -7.82 -8.60 5.90
CA CYS A 134 -7.83 -9.67 6.88
C CYS A 134 -7.78 -11.04 6.19
N PRO A 135 -6.94 -11.98 6.66
CA PRO A 135 -6.87 -13.30 6.06
C PRO A 135 -8.18 -14.07 6.27
N GLY A 136 -8.74 -14.63 5.19
CA GLY A 136 -9.97 -15.42 5.22
C GLY A 136 -9.87 -16.69 6.08
N SER A 137 -8.66 -17.22 6.27
CA SER A 137 -8.41 -18.39 7.12
C SER A 137 -8.64 -18.12 8.61
N SER A 138 -8.50 -16.86 9.06
CA SER A 138 -8.78 -16.47 10.43
C SER A 138 -10.18 -15.88 10.61
N LYS A 139 -11.01 -15.87 9.55
CA LYS A 139 -12.37 -15.31 9.58
C LYS A 139 -13.24 -16.10 10.58
N PRO A 140 -13.74 -15.46 11.65
CA PRO A 140 -14.63 -16.11 12.59
C PRO A 140 -15.97 -16.48 11.94
N THR A 141 -16.61 -17.54 12.43
CA THR A 141 -17.95 -17.92 11.93
C THR A 141 -18.99 -16.88 12.32
N SER A 142 -19.86 -16.53 11.35
CA SER A 142 -21.00 -15.62 11.56
C SER A 142 -22.23 -16.31 12.14
N THR A 143 -22.27 -17.64 12.13
CA THR A 143 -23.39 -18.46 12.64
C THR A 143 -22.88 -19.59 13.53
N LYS A 144 -23.69 -20.00 14.51
CA LYS A 144 -23.43 -21.20 15.32
C LYS A 144 -24.75 -21.85 15.77
N PRO A 145 -24.77 -23.17 16.04
CA PRO A 145 -25.94 -23.81 16.60
C PRO A 145 -26.22 -23.34 18.04
N CYS A 146 -27.49 -23.32 18.41
CA CYS A 146 -27.97 -23.08 19.78
C CYS A 146 -29.06 -24.09 20.13
N SER A 147 -29.17 -24.42 21.42
CA SER A 147 -30.29 -25.17 21.97
C SER A 147 -30.95 -24.33 23.06
N THR A 148 -32.28 -24.25 23.00
CA THR A 148 -33.08 -23.50 23.98
C THR A 148 -33.39 -24.31 25.24
N GLY A 149 -33.14 -25.62 25.21
CA GLY A 149 -33.53 -26.54 26.29
C GLY A 149 -35.05 -26.73 26.44
N ILE A 150 -35.85 -26.12 25.56
CA ILE A 150 -37.31 -26.18 25.56
C ILE A 150 -37.73 -27.19 24.49
N HIS A 151 -38.48 -28.23 24.86
CA HIS A 151 -39.06 -29.13 23.86
C HIS A 151 -40.15 -28.42 23.06
N CYS A 152 -40.03 -28.43 21.73
CA CYS A 152 -41.06 -27.87 20.86
C CYS A 152 -42.35 -28.70 20.97
N PRO A 153 -43.49 -28.10 21.31
CA PRO A 153 -44.71 -28.86 21.57
C PRO A 153 -45.37 -29.52 20.34
N PHE A 154 -44.86 -29.37 19.12
CA PHE A 154 -45.45 -30.02 17.94
C PHE A 154 -44.41 -30.34 16.85
N SER A 155 -44.01 -31.61 16.74
CA SER A 155 -43.89 -32.22 15.42
C SER A 155 -45.33 -32.40 14.94
N MET A 156 -45.78 -31.60 13.97
CA MET A 156 -47.03 -31.92 13.27
C MET A 156 -46.80 -33.19 12.43
N GLU A 157 -46.83 -34.35 13.09
CA GLU A 157 -47.36 -35.52 12.43
C GLU A 157 -48.83 -35.20 12.19
N ALA A 158 -49.18 -34.99 10.93
CA ALA A 158 -50.55 -34.93 10.48
C ALA A 158 -51.18 -36.31 10.66
N SER A 159 -51.55 -36.65 11.90
CA SER A 159 -52.57 -37.67 12.13
C SER A 159 -53.91 -36.96 12.11
N GLU A 160 -54.61 -37.14 10.98
CA GLU A 160 -56.05 -36.97 10.84
C GLU A 160 -56.79 -37.45 12.09
N GLU A 161 -57.90 -36.77 12.42
CA GLU A 161 -58.93 -37.15 13.41
C GLU A 161 -58.96 -36.41 14.76
N LEU A 162 -59.06 -35.08 14.76
CA LEU A 162 -59.97 -34.42 15.72
C LEU A 162 -60.61 -33.17 15.08
N LEU A 163 -61.54 -33.43 14.15
CA LEU A 163 -62.52 -32.47 13.68
C LEU A 163 -63.48 -32.10 14.82
N LEU A 164 -63.41 -30.85 15.31
CA LEU A 164 -64.55 -30.15 15.89
C LEU A 164 -64.64 -28.75 15.27
N PRO A 165 -65.76 -28.35 14.66
CA PRO A 165 -65.90 -27.05 14.02
C PRO A 165 -66.41 -26.03 15.03
N GLY A 166 -65.65 -24.96 15.30
CA GLY A 166 -66.22 -23.77 15.93
C GLY A 166 -65.27 -22.91 16.77
N LEU A 167 -65.01 -21.72 16.24
CA LEU A 167 -64.61 -20.48 16.92
C LEU A 167 -63.30 -20.48 17.72
N TYR A 168 -62.22 -20.03 17.06
CA TYR A 168 -61.63 -18.73 17.41
C TYR A 168 -60.77 -18.21 16.25
N HIS A 169 -61.16 -17.06 15.74
CA HIS A 169 -60.31 -16.22 14.93
C HIS A 169 -59.40 -15.46 15.90
N THR A 170 -58.12 -15.81 15.97
CA THR A 170 -57.12 -14.93 16.57
C THR A 170 -55.97 -14.79 15.59
N GLN A 171 -55.74 -13.53 15.23
CA GLN A 171 -54.84 -13.05 14.19
C GLN A 171 -53.44 -13.67 14.28
N PRO A 172 -52.75 -13.85 13.15
CA PRO A 172 -51.32 -14.14 13.18
C PRO A 172 -50.61 -12.95 13.85
N LEU A 173 -49.87 -13.21 14.93
CA LEU A 173 -48.87 -12.28 15.42
C LEU A 173 -47.72 -12.23 14.41
N VAL A 174 -47.94 -11.54 13.28
CA VAL A 174 -46.85 -10.99 12.50
C VAL A 174 -46.33 -9.83 13.33
N GLN A 175 -45.38 -10.11 14.22
CA GLN A 175 -44.55 -9.03 14.73
C GLN A 175 -43.75 -8.49 13.53
N PRO A 176 -43.90 -7.21 13.17
CA PRO A 176 -43.05 -6.62 12.15
C PRO A 176 -41.61 -6.77 12.61
N TYR A 177 -40.75 -7.32 11.74
CA TYR A 177 -39.31 -7.25 11.97
C TYR A 177 -38.93 -5.78 12.25
N PRO A 178 -38.15 -5.49 13.29
CA PRO A 178 -37.68 -4.13 13.50
C PRO A 178 -36.88 -3.69 12.25
N PRO A 179 -37.12 -2.47 11.73
CA PRO A 179 -36.37 -1.98 10.58
C PRO A 179 -34.87 -1.94 10.93
N PRO A 180 -33.99 -2.14 9.93
CA PRO A 180 -32.55 -2.02 10.15
C PRO A 180 -32.23 -0.62 10.69
N PRO A 181 -31.26 -0.47 11.62
CA PRO A 181 -30.89 0.82 12.15
C PRO A 181 -30.40 1.71 11.00
N VAL A 182 -31.09 2.84 10.80
CA VAL A 182 -30.65 3.91 9.91
C VAL A 182 -29.36 4.51 10.48
N PRO A 183 -28.32 4.75 9.67
CA PRO A 183 -27.13 5.44 10.16
C PRO A 183 -27.51 6.87 10.56
N GLU A 184 -27.31 7.19 11.84
CA GLU A 184 -27.45 8.55 12.34
C GLU A 184 -26.48 9.46 11.57
N ARG A 185 -27.02 10.46 10.88
CA ARG A 185 -26.24 11.59 10.37
C ARG A 185 -25.63 12.32 11.56
N LEU A 186 -24.31 12.33 11.63
CA LEU A 186 -23.56 13.18 12.53
C LEU A 186 -24.03 14.63 12.35
N ILE A 187 -24.57 15.21 13.42
CA ILE A 187 -24.93 16.62 13.48
C ILE A 187 -23.62 17.40 13.47
N GLY A 188 -23.26 17.97 12.31
CA GLY A 188 -22.02 18.73 12.19
C GLY A 188 -21.59 19.15 10.79
N GLU A 189 -22.48 19.30 9.80
CA GLU A 189 -22.15 20.04 8.57
C GLU A 189 -22.81 21.42 8.62
N GLN A 190 -21.99 22.43 8.87
CA GLN A 190 -22.34 23.83 8.68
C GLN A 190 -22.66 24.04 7.20
N ASN A 191 -23.90 24.48 6.94
CA ASN A 191 -24.29 25.05 5.66
C ASN A 191 -23.40 26.26 5.35
N VAL A 192 -22.61 26.19 4.29
CA VAL A 192 -22.03 27.37 3.64
C VAL A 192 -23.12 27.98 2.76
N PRO A 193 -23.55 29.22 2.97
CA PRO A 193 -24.53 29.86 2.10
C PRO A 193 -23.84 30.30 0.80
N THR A 194 -24.29 29.74 -0.32
CA THR A 194 -24.10 30.34 -1.64
C THR A 194 -25.17 31.42 -1.83
N GLU A 195 -24.78 32.69 -1.67
CA GLU A 195 -25.49 33.81 -2.28
C GLU A 195 -24.63 34.45 -3.38
N ALA A 196 -25.35 34.85 -4.41
CA ALA A 196 -24.91 35.35 -5.69
C ALA A 196 -24.05 36.62 -5.64
N ARG A 197 -23.04 36.67 -6.51
CA ARG A 197 -22.86 37.77 -7.47
C ARG A 197 -22.14 37.26 -8.71
#